data_AF-A0A2V9Y5G2-F1
#
_entry.id   AF-A0A2V9Y5G2-F1
#
_cell.length_a   1.000
_cell.length_b   1.000
_cell.length_c   1.000
_cell.angle_alpha   90.00
_cell.angle_beta   90.00
_cell.angle_gamma   90.00
#
_symmetry.space_group_name_H-M   'P 1'
#
loop_
_entity.id
_entity.type
_entity.pdbx_description
1 polymer ?
#
loop_
_entity_poly.entity_id
_entity_poly.type
_entity_poly.pdbx_seq_one_letter_code
_entity_poly.pdbx_strand_id
1 'polypeptide(L)' 'MRDLLQDARFALRHFRKNKTFTESAMTTLALALGANTAIFSVVETVLLASLPYQYKQVDRIPAMRAGKVDPMVALRYE' A
#
# COMPACT_ATOMS: atom_id res chain seq x y z
N MET A 1 27.85 24.94 -1.13
CA MET A 1 26.44 24.51 -1.25
C MET A 1 25.62 25.45 -2.17
N ARG A 2 26.11 25.80 -3.36
CA ARG A 2 25.34 26.58 -4.35
C ARG A 2 25.06 25.78 -5.63
N ASP A 3 25.82 24.72 -5.86
CA ASP A 3 25.65 23.82 -7.00
C ASP A 3 24.33 23.06 -6.99
N LEU A 4 23.83 22.58 -5.85
CA LEU A 4 22.59 21.80 -5.83
C LEU A 4 21.37 22.56 -6.38
N LEU A 5 21.26 23.85 -6.08
CA LEU A 5 20.21 24.71 -6.63
C LEU A 5 20.44 25.03 -8.11
N GLN A 6 21.71 25.15 -8.51
CA GLN A 6 22.07 25.42 -9.89
C GLN A 6 21.85 24.20 -10.77
N ASP A 7 22.20 23.00 -10.29
CA ASP A 7 21.98 21.70 -10.93
C ASP A 7 20.49 21.36 -11.01
N ALA A 8 19.72 21.58 -9.94
CA ALA A 8 18.27 21.42 -9.98
C ALA A 8 17.64 22.36 -11.02
N ARG A 9 18.09 23.62 -11.10
CA ARG A 9 17.63 24.60 -12.10
C ARG A 9 18.11 24.25 -13.51
N PHE A 10 19.30 23.67 -13.65
CA PHE A 10 19.85 23.20 -14.92
C PHE A 10 19.09 21.99 -15.43
N ALA A 11 18.84 21.01 -14.57
CA ALA A 11 18.03 19.82 -14.86
C ALA A 11 16.60 20.23 -15.25
N LEU A 12 15.96 21.14 -14.51
CA LEU A 12 14.64 21.67 -14.84
C LEU A 12 14.63 22.41 -16.20
N ARG A 13 15.71 23.12 -16.53
CA ARG A 13 15.85 23.80 -17.83
C ARG A 13 16.12 22.82 -18.96
N HIS A 14 16.85 21.73 -18.70
CA HIS A 14 17.13 20.67 -19.67
C HIS A 14 15.86 19.86 -19.97
N PHE A 15 15.07 19.55 -18.94
CA PHE A 15 13.74 18.96 -19.04
C PHE A 15 12.78 19.83 -19.89
N ARG A 16 12.86 21.16 -19.77
CA ARG A 16 12.06 22.09 -20.60
C ARG A 16 12.61 22.32 -22.01
N LYS A 17 13.93 22.17 -22.24
CA LYS A 17 14.55 22.30 -23.58
C LYS A 17 14.32 21.07 -24.45
N ASN A 18 14.36 19.87 -23.87
CA ASN A 18 14.05 18.60 -24.54
C ASN A 18 12.62 18.16 -24.22
N LYS A 19 11.69 19.04 -24.56
CA LYS A 19 10.28 19.00 -24.12
C LYS A 19 9.55 17.73 -24.58
N THR A 20 9.84 17.26 -25.79
CA THR A 20 9.15 16.12 -26.42
C THR A 20 9.39 14.78 -25.73
N PHE A 21 10.62 14.49 -25.31
CA PHE A 21 10.94 13.22 -24.62
C PHE A 21 10.39 13.22 -23.18
N THR A 22 10.52 14.35 -22.49
CA THR A 22 9.98 14.54 -21.16
C THR A 22 8.46 14.38 -21.14
N GLU A 23 7.76 15.03 -22.07
CA GLU A 23 6.31 15.09 -22.12
C GLU A 23 5.72 13.72 -22.46
N SER A 24 6.33 12.96 -23.38
CA SER A 24 5.92 11.57 -23.64
C SER A 24 6.18 10.67 -22.43
N ALA A 25 7.35 10.75 -21.80
CA ALA A 25 7.67 9.97 -20.61
C ALA A 25 6.70 10.27 -19.45
N MET A 26 6.36 11.53 -19.23
CA MET A 26 5.44 11.98 -18.18
C MET A 26 4.01 11.54 -18.47
N THR A 27 3.58 11.58 -19.73
CA THR A 27 2.26 11.08 -20.17
C THR A 27 2.18 9.57 -20.00
N THR A 28 3.21 8.82 -20.39
CA THR A 28 3.28 7.37 -20.21
C THR A 28 3.29 7.00 -18.73
N LEU A 29 4.06 7.71 -17.90
CA LEU A 29 4.08 7.51 -16.44
C LEU A 29 2.71 7.80 -15.83
N ALA A 30 2.11 8.94 -16.17
CA ALA A 30 0.79 9.32 -15.66
C ALA A 30 -0.28 8.30 -16.08
N LEU A 31 -0.23 7.83 -17.33
CA LEU A 31 -1.14 6.80 -17.84
C LEU A 31 -0.93 5.47 -17.13
N ALA A 32 0.32 5.04 -16.93
CA ALA A 32 0.64 3.79 -16.24
C ALA A 32 0.20 3.82 -14.77
N LEU A 33 0.47 4.92 -14.07
CA LEU A 33 0.05 5.14 -12.68
C LEU A 33 -1.48 5.19 -12.55
N GLY A 34 -2.14 5.93 -13.45
CA GLY A 34 -3.60 6.05 -13.47
C GLY A 34 -4.29 4.73 -13.82
N ALA A 35 -3.79 4.00 -14.82
CA ALA A 35 -4.31 2.71 -15.22
C ALA A 35 -4.20 1.69 -14.07
N ASN A 36 -3.05 1.62 -13.39
CA ASN A 36 -2.86 0.68 -12.30
C ASN A 36 -3.79 0.99 -11.11
N THR A 37 -3.96 2.28 -10.79
CA THR A 37 -4.88 2.74 -9.73
C THR A 37 -6.34 2.49 -10.10
N ALA A 38 -6.72 2.74 -11.35
CA ALA A 38 -8.08 2.54 -11.86
C ALA A 38 -8.44 1.05 -11.86
N ILE A 39 -7.53 0.18 -12.31
CA ILE A 39 -7.73 -1.27 -12.27
C ILE A 39 -7.93 -1.71 -10.81
N PHE A 40 -7.06 -1.31 -9.89
CA PHE A 40 -7.20 -1.69 -8.48
C PHE A 40 -8.50 -1.16 -7.86
N SER A 41 -8.89 0.08 -8.16
CA SER A 41 -10.14 0.68 -7.68
C SER A 41 -11.38 -0.03 -8.24
N VAL A 42 -11.37 -0.40 -9.53
CA VAL A 42 -12.47 -1.16 -10.15
C VAL A 42 -12.51 -2.59 -9.60
N VAL A 43 -11.36 -3.23 -9.43
CA VAL A 43 -11.26 -4.56 -8.82
C VAL A 43 -11.78 -4.52 -7.38
N GLU A 44 -11.38 -3.54 -6.57
CA GLU A 44 -11.88 -3.37 -5.21
C GLU A 44 -13.38 -3.09 -5.19
N THR A 45 -13.89 -2.19 -6.04
CA THR A 45 -15.33 -1.90 -6.08
C THR A 45 -16.18 -3.01 -6.69
N VAL A 46 -15.66 -3.83 -7.59
CA VAL A 46 -16.43 -4.92 -8.22
C VAL A 46 -16.29 -6.23 -7.44
N LEU A 47 -15.09 -6.58 -6.96
CA LEU A 47 -14.86 -7.81 -6.20
C LEU A 47 -15.10 -7.62 -4.70
N LEU A 48 -14.68 -6.51 -4.07
CA LEU A 48 -14.91 -6.25 -2.63
C LEU A 48 -16.24 -5.54 -2.32
N ALA A 49 -16.94 -4.92 -3.28
CA ALA A 49 -18.33 -4.55 -3.02
C ALA A 49 -19.29 -5.74 -3.20
N SER A 50 -18.89 -6.75 -3.99
CA SER A 50 -19.70 -7.96 -4.22
C SER A 50 -19.42 -9.06 -3.18
N LEU A 51 -18.20 -9.15 -2.65
CA LEU A 51 -17.93 -9.87 -1.41
C LEU A 51 -17.83 -8.85 -0.27
N PRO A 52 -18.80 -8.80 0.67
CA PRO A 52 -18.78 -7.89 1.80
C PRO A 52 -17.63 -8.24 2.75
N TYR A 53 -16.41 -7.88 2.37
CA TYR A 53 -15.28 -7.81 3.28
C TYR A 53 -15.46 -6.56 4.12
N GLN A 54 -16.45 -6.67 5.00
CA GLN A 54 -16.55 -5.98 6.27
C GLN A 54 -15.31 -6.37 7.09
N TYR A 55 -14.12 -5.91 6.72
CA TYR A 55 -13.00 -5.85 7.66
C TYR A 55 -13.17 -4.63 8.58
N LYS A 56 -14.40 -4.45 9.07
CA LYS A 56 -14.71 -3.63 10.22
C LYS A 56 -14.62 -4.55 11.43
N GLN A 57 -13.37 -4.83 11.83
CA GLN A 57 -12.90 -5.29 13.15
C GLN A 57 -11.72 -6.26 12.97
N VAL A 58 -10.52 -5.70 12.90
CA VAL A 58 -9.38 -6.27 13.66
C VAL A 58 -9.57 -5.82 15.10
N ASP A 59 -10.69 -6.19 15.71
CA ASP A 59 -10.99 -5.90 17.10
C ASP A 59 -10.96 -7.23 17.82
N ARG A 60 -9.95 -7.33 18.70
CA ARG A 60 -9.82 -8.26 19.81
C ARG A 60 -9.59 -9.71 19.39
N ILE A 61 -8.31 -10.07 19.33
CA ILE A 61 -7.88 -11.36 19.85
C ILE A 61 -8.44 -11.43 21.28
N PRO A 62 -9.41 -12.30 21.61
CA PRO A 62 -9.74 -12.56 23.00
C PRO A 62 -8.54 -13.34 23.52
N ALA A 63 -7.62 -12.64 24.20
CA ALA A 63 -6.63 -13.26 25.05
C ALA A 63 -7.37 -13.93 26.22
N MET A 64 -8.02 -15.05 25.95
CA MET A 64 -8.73 -15.89 26.92
C MET A 64 -8.40 -17.34 26.59
N ARG A 65 -7.11 -17.64 26.55
CA ARG A 65 -6.54 -18.99 26.69
C ARG A 65 -5.60 -19.03 27.90
N ALA A 66 -6.06 -18.46 29.02
CA ALA A 66 -5.46 -18.65 30.33
C ALA A 66 -6.59 -19.07 31.28
N GLY A 67 -6.59 -20.33 31.73
CA GLY A 67 -7.47 -20.76 32.80
C GLY A 67 -8.50 -21.84 32.46
N LYS A 68 -8.10 -22.91 31.77
CA LYS A 68 -8.59 -24.28 32.05
C LYS A 68 -7.47 -25.28 31.73
N VAL A 69 -6.42 -25.24 32.55
CA VAL A 69 -5.60 -26.45 32.75
C VAL A 69 -6.42 -27.33 33.69
N ASP A 70 -6.82 -28.49 33.18
CA ASP A 70 -7.56 -29.49 33.95
C ASP A 70 -6.81 -29.80 35.25
N PRO A 71 -7.41 -29.59 36.44
CA PRO A 71 -6.79 -30.00 37.71
C PRO A 71 -6.64 -31.53 37.80
N MET A 72 -7.24 -32.29 36.89
CA MET A 72 -7.09 -33.75 36.80
C MET A 72 -5.75 -34.21 36.22
N VAL A 73 -4.97 -33.34 35.58
CA VAL A 73 -3.61 -33.70 35.10
C VAL A 73 -2.55 -33.41 36.18
N ALA A 74 -2.86 -32.60 37.19
CA ALA A 74 -1.96 -32.23 38.28
C ALA A 74 -1.89 -33.26 39.43
N LEU A 75 -2.62 -34.38 39.34
CA LEU A 75 -2.66 -35.42 40.37
C LEU A 75 -2.20 -36.80 39.84
N ARG A 76 -1.60 -36.85 38.64
CA ARG A 76 -1.09 -38.08 38.01
C ARG A 76 0.43 -38.24 38.16
N TYR A 77 1.05 -37.53 39.10
CA TYR A 77 2.51 -37.56 39.33
C TYR A 77 2.94 -37.80 40.79
N GLU A 78 2.08 -38.40 41.61
CA GLU A 78 2.46 -38.95 42.92
C GLU A 78 2.37 -40.48 42.91
#